data_AF-A0A6L8K9W7-F1
#
_entry.id   AF-A0A6L8K9W7-F1
#
_cell.length_a   1.000
_cell.length_b   1.000
_cell.length_c   1.000
_cell.angle_alpha   90.00
_cell.angle_beta   90.00
_cell.angle_gamma   90.00
#
_symmetry.space_group_name_H-M   'P 1'
#
loop_
_entity.id
_entity.type
_entity.pdbx_description
1 polymer ?
#
loop_
_entity_poly.entity_id
_entity_poly.type
_entity_poly.pdbx_seq_one_letter_code
_entity_poly.pdbx_strand_id
1 'polypeptide(L)'
;MKRSLNYLHVAIALGIAACAMDAARADEAHAVKLYNTYCVQCHGVNRDGNGINSANMAVKPRDHTDTKAMGDTPDETLFKAIKGGGLAVSKSVLMPKWEGVLSDDEIKELVAYLRVVSKTTAK
;
A
#
# COMPACT_ATOMS: atom_id res chain seq x y z
N MET A 1 13.85 -52.61 -4.93
CA MET A 1 14.03 -51.82 -3.70
C MET A 1 14.39 -50.38 -4.09
N LYS A 2 13.40 -49.50 -4.31
CA LYS A 2 13.63 -48.06 -4.62
C LYS A 2 12.49 -47.25 -4.00
N ARG A 3 12.67 -46.80 -2.76
CA ARG A 3 11.79 -45.84 -2.07
C ARG A 3 12.66 -44.99 -1.16
N SER A 4 13.40 -44.05 -1.75
CA SER A 4 14.23 -43.13 -0.97
C SER A 4 14.67 -41.95 -1.84
N LEU A 5 13.71 -41.15 -2.32
CA LEU A 5 13.98 -39.80 -2.81
C LEU A 5 12.65 -39.04 -2.96
N ASN A 6 12.12 -38.47 -1.88
CA ASN A 6 11.02 -37.48 -1.98
C ASN A 6 10.90 -36.55 -0.76
N TYR A 7 11.60 -36.81 0.34
CA TYR A 7 11.52 -35.96 1.54
C TYR A 7 12.32 -34.65 1.45
N LEU A 8 13.36 -34.60 0.60
CA LEU A 8 14.21 -33.40 0.46
C LEU A 8 13.52 -32.24 -0.28
N HIS A 9 12.72 -32.54 -1.30
CA HIS A 9 11.98 -31.52 -2.06
C HIS A 9 10.83 -30.90 -1.26
N VAL A 10 10.18 -31.69 -0.41
CA VAL A 10 9.08 -31.21 0.46
C VAL A 10 9.62 -30.28 1.55
N ALA A 11 10.78 -30.59 2.15
CA ALA A 11 11.40 -29.74 3.17
C ALA A 11 11.86 -28.37 2.63
N ILE A 12 12.38 -28.32 1.39
CA ILE A 12 12.82 -27.07 0.75
C ILE A 12 11.62 -26.18 0.39
N ALA A 13 10.52 -26.74 -0.13
CA ALA A 13 9.32 -25.99 -0.47
C ALA A 13 8.63 -25.36 0.75
N LEU A 14 8.63 -26.07 1.90
CA LEU A 14 8.10 -25.55 3.17
C LEU A 14 8.94 -24.39 3.74
N GLY A 15 10.27 -24.43 3.60
CA GLY A 15 11.16 -23.37 4.10
C GLY A 15 11.03 -22.05 3.32
N ILE A 16 10.88 -22.11 2.00
CA ILE A 16 10.74 -20.91 1.14
C ILE A 16 9.40 -20.20 1.40
N ALA A 17 8.31 -20.94 1.58
CA ALA A 17 6.99 -20.36 1.83
C ALA A 17 6.89 -19.63 3.17
N ALA A 18 7.60 -20.11 4.21
CA ALA A 18 7.63 -19.45 5.52
C ALA A 18 8.32 -18.09 5.45
N CYS A 19 9.52 -18.01 4.85
CA CYS A 19 10.27 -16.75 4.73
C CYS A 19 9.52 -15.68 3.92
N ALA A 20 8.79 -16.07 2.87
CA ALA A 20 8.02 -15.13 2.06
C ALA A 20 6.84 -14.50 2.83
N MET A 21 6.20 -15.27 3.73
CA MET A 21 5.11 -14.78 4.56
C MET A 21 5.60 -13.79 5.62
N ASP A 22 6.75 -14.06 6.24
CA ASP A 22 7.35 -13.17 7.24
C ASP A 22 7.76 -11.82 6.61
N ALA A 23 8.35 -11.85 5.41
CA ALA A 23 8.66 -10.64 4.65
C ALA A 23 7.40 -9.82 4.34
N ALA A 24 6.35 -10.46 3.80
CA ALA A 24 5.09 -9.76 3.50
C ALA A 24 4.44 -9.12 4.75
N ARG A 25 4.52 -9.78 5.91
CA ARG A 25 4.03 -9.20 7.18
C ARG A 25 4.88 -8.04 7.65
N ALA A 26 6.20 -8.10 7.47
CA ALA A 26 7.11 -7.01 7.81
C ALA A 26 6.85 -5.79 6.92
N ASP A 27 6.66 -6.00 5.62
CA ASP A 27 6.34 -4.95 4.65
C ASP A 27 4.98 -4.29 4.98
N GLU A 28 3.96 -5.08 5.34
CA GLU A 28 2.67 -4.55 5.79
C GLU A 28 2.81 -3.69 7.05
N ALA A 29 3.56 -4.16 8.06
CA ALA A 29 3.80 -3.41 9.28
C ALA A 29 4.56 -2.09 9.02
N HIS A 30 5.52 -2.12 8.09
CA HIS A 30 6.26 -0.94 7.68
C HIS A 30 5.37 0.07 6.94
N ALA A 31 4.59 -0.38 5.95
CA ALA A 31 3.64 0.44 5.22
C ALA A 31 2.61 1.12 6.15
N VAL A 32 2.08 0.39 7.14
CA VAL A 32 1.18 0.93 8.16
C VAL A 32 1.85 2.07 8.93
N LYS A 33 3.12 1.90 9.34
CA LYS A 33 3.88 2.93 10.04
C LYS A 33 4.09 4.17 9.17
N LEU A 34 4.49 3.99 7.90
CA LEU A 34 4.65 5.09 6.94
C LEU A 34 3.33 5.84 6.74
N TYR A 35 2.23 5.11 6.53
CA TYR A 35 0.91 5.70 6.36
C TYR A 35 0.49 6.53 7.58
N ASN A 36 0.69 5.98 8.79
CA ASN A 36 0.39 6.68 10.03
C ASN A 36 1.24 7.94 10.23
N THR A 37 2.48 7.92 9.75
CA THR A 37 3.41 9.05 9.87
C THR A 37 3.05 10.18 8.90
N TYR A 38 2.75 9.84 7.65
CA TYR A 38 2.71 10.81 6.56
C TYR A 38 1.31 11.08 6.00
N CYS A 39 0.39 10.10 6.05
CA CYS A 39 -0.85 10.15 5.27
C CYS A 39 -2.10 10.42 6.13
N VAL A 40 -2.12 9.92 7.37
CA VAL A 40 -3.30 9.96 8.27
C VAL A 40 -3.84 11.36 8.51
N GLN A 41 -2.98 12.36 8.58
CA GLN A 41 -3.40 13.73 8.89
C GLN A 41 -4.43 14.27 7.90
N CYS A 42 -4.37 13.82 6.65
CA CYS A 42 -5.34 14.18 5.60
C CYS A 42 -6.31 13.04 5.28
N HIS A 43 -5.82 11.80 5.18
CA HIS A 43 -6.66 10.66 4.75
C HIS A 43 -7.38 9.93 5.90
N GLY A 44 -7.18 10.33 7.15
CA GLY A 44 -7.93 9.84 8.30
C GLY A 44 -7.32 8.61 8.97
N VAL A 45 -7.54 8.51 10.29
CA VAL A 45 -7.18 7.31 11.07
C VAL A 45 -7.91 6.07 10.56
N ASN A 46 -9.14 6.26 10.07
CA ASN A 46 -9.97 5.21 9.47
C ASN A 46 -9.69 4.98 7.99
N ARG A 47 -8.74 5.71 7.38
CA ARG A 47 -8.39 5.66 5.95
C ARG A 47 -9.52 6.11 5.02
N ASP A 48 -10.49 6.84 5.55
CA ASP A 48 -11.76 7.21 4.94
C ASP A 48 -11.78 8.60 4.29
N GLY A 49 -10.62 9.25 4.20
CA GLY A 49 -10.50 10.62 3.68
C GLY A 49 -10.88 11.72 4.69
N ASN A 50 -11.25 11.34 5.92
CA ASN A 50 -11.70 12.27 6.96
C ASN A 50 -10.58 12.60 7.98
N GLY A 51 -9.38 12.90 7.50
CA GLY A 51 -8.28 13.35 8.35
C GLY A 51 -8.53 14.74 8.94
N ILE A 52 -7.85 15.04 10.06
CA ILE A 52 -8.00 16.32 10.78
C ILE A 52 -7.76 17.54 9.88
N ASN A 53 -6.88 17.42 8.88
CA ASN A 53 -6.58 18.49 7.94
C ASN A 53 -7.53 18.56 6.74
N SER A 54 -8.49 17.64 6.58
CA SER A 54 -9.33 17.55 5.38
C SER A 54 -10.62 18.38 5.44
N ALA A 55 -11.02 18.87 6.61
CA ALA A 55 -12.33 19.51 6.85
C ALA A 55 -12.69 20.62 5.86
N ASN A 56 -11.74 21.50 5.54
CA ASN A 56 -11.97 22.69 4.69
C ASN A 56 -11.36 22.58 3.29
N MET A 57 -10.93 21.39 2.87
CA MET A 57 -10.37 21.19 1.52
C MET A 57 -11.50 21.15 0.47
N ALA A 58 -11.38 21.96 -0.59
CA ALA A 58 -12.31 21.97 -1.71
C ALA A 58 -12.32 20.64 -2.49
N VAL A 59 -11.15 20.00 -2.59
CA VAL A 59 -11.00 18.62 -3.10
C VAL A 59 -10.65 17.74 -1.92
N LYS A 60 -11.56 16.86 -1.54
CA LYS A 60 -11.36 15.95 -0.41
C LYS A 60 -10.32 14.87 -0.73
N PRO A 61 -9.51 14.45 0.25
CA PRO A 61 -8.66 13.27 0.12
C PRO A 61 -9.51 12.04 -0.24
N ARG A 62 -8.91 11.07 -0.94
CA ARG A 62 -9.61 9.83 -1.27
C ARG A 62 -9.91 9.03 -0.01
N ASP A 63 -11.12 8.48 0.05
CA ASP A 63 -11.47 7.34 0.88
C ASP A 63 -10.81 6.08 0.31
N HIS A 64 -9.84 5.53 1.04
CA HIS A 64 -9.14 4.31 0.64
C HIS A 64 -9.87 3.04 1.07
N THR A 65 -10.94 3.15 1.85
CA THR A 65 -11.82 2.02 2.20
C THR A 65 -12.87 1.73 1.13
N ASP A 66 -13.11 2.67 0.20
CA ASP A 66 -14.00 2.48 -0.95
C ASP A 66 -13.43 1.43 -1.91
N THR A 67 -13.89 0.19 -1.77
CA THR A 67 -13.51 -0.95 -2.60
C THR A 67 -13.72 -0.69 -4.08
N LYS A 68 -14.79 0.00 -4.48
CA LYS A 68 -15.08 0.22 -5.90
C LYS A 68 -14.12 1.26 -6.47
N ALA A 69 -14.02 2.44 -5.86
CA ALA A 69 -13.16 3.50 -6.37
C ALA A 69 -11.68 3.09 -6.38
N MET A 70 -11.24 2.39 -5.34
CA MET A 70 -9.87 1.87 -5.26
C MET A 70 -9.66 0.73 -6.25
N GLY A 71 -10.61 -0.19 -6.40
CA GLY A 71 -10.53 -1.28 -7.39
C GLY A 71 -10.53 -0.79 -8.84
N ASP A 72 -11.16 0.35 -9.12
CA ASP A 72 -11.13 0.98 -10.44
C ASP A 72 -9.79 1.69 -10.71
N THR A 73 -9.06 2.12 -9.67
CA THR A 73 -7.78 2.83 -9.78
C THR A 73 -6.62 1.85 -9.98
N PRO A 74 -5.77 1.97 -11.04
CA PRO A 74 -4.59 1.11 -11.24
C PRO A 74 -3.47 1.35 -10.23
N ASP A 75 -2.63 0.34 -9.97
CA ASP A 75 -1.49 0.46 -9.03
C ASP A 75 -0.51 1.56 -9.45
N GLU A 76 -0.24 1.70 -10.75
CA GLU A 76 0.63 2.77 -11.28
C GLU A 76 0.08 4.16 -10.95
N THR A 77 -1.25 4.34 -10.97
CA THR A 77 -1.86 5.62 -10.61
C THR A 77 -1.71 5.92 -9.12
N LEU A 78 -1.84 4.90 -8.26
CA LEU A 78 -1.60 5.04 -6.83
C LEU A 78 -0.13 5.38 -6.55
N PHE A 79 0.80 4.65 -7.17
CA PHE A 79 2.23 4.90 -7.08
C PHE A 79 2.57 6.32 -7.51
N LYS A 80 2.07 6.75 -8.67
CA LYS A 80 2.30 8.09 -9.21
C LYS A 80 1.75 9.19 -8.30
N ALA A 81 0.56 8.98 -7.72
CA ALA A 81 -0.05 9.92 -6.78
C ALA A 81 0.77 10.06 -5.49
N ILE A 82 1.31 8.97 -4.94
CA ILE A 82 2.16 9.02 -3.76
C ILE A 82 3.50 9.67 -4.11
N LYS A 83 4.18 9.20 -5.17
CA LYS A 83 5.50 9.70 -5.56
C LYS A 83 5.48 11.19 -5.92
N GLY A 84 4.57 11.57 -6.82
CA GLY A 84 4.51 12.92 -7.41
C GLY A 84 3.47 13.85 -6.78
N GLY A 85 2.71 13.39 -5.78
CA GLY A 85 1.63 14.16 -5.17
C GLY A 85 0.37 14.24 -6.03
N GLY A 86 -0.62 15.00 -5.56
CA GLY A 86 -1.95 15.03 -6.18
C GLY A 86 -1.93 15.61 -7.60
N LEU A 87 -1.07 16.59 -7.88
CA LEU A 87 -0.94 17.16 -9.23
C LEU A 87 -0.49 16.13 -10.27
N ALA A 88 0.32 15.14 -9.90
CA ALA A 88 0.80 14.11 -10.82
C ALA A 88 -0.33 13.25 -11.43
N VAL A 89 -1.51 13.26 -10.78
CA VAL A 89 -2.73 12.56 -11.19
C VAL A 89 -3.93 13.50 -11.34
N SER A 90 -3.69 14.78 -11.61
CA SER A 90 -4.72 15.81 -11.82
C SER A 90 -5.70 15.93 -10.63
N LYS A 91 -5.18 15.86 -9.41
CA LYS A 91 -5.90 16.06 -8.13
C LYS A 91 -5.31 17.24 -7.35
N SER A 92 -5.76 17.40 -6.11
CA SER A 92 -5.41 18.55 -5.25
C SER A 92 -3.90 18.77 -5.14
N VAL A 93 -3.47 20.03 -5.28
CA VAL A 93 -2.09 20.49 -5.00
C VAL A 93 -1.67 20.26 -3.55
N LEU A 94 -2.63 20.09 -2.65
CA LEU A 94 -2.39 19.91 -1.22
C LEU A 94 -1.90 18.51 -0.86
N MET A 95 -2.03 17.53 -1.76
CA MET A 95 -1.38 16.23 -1.57
C MET A 95 0.09 16.37 -2.00
N PRO A 96 1.04 16.40 -1.06
CA PRO A 96 2.44 16.65 -1.36
C PRO A 96 3.04 15.49 -2.15
N LYS A 97 4.13 15.77 -2.84
CA LYS A 97 4.99 14.74 -3.42
C LYS A 97 5.84 14.09 -2.32
N TRP A 98 6.03 12.78 -2.39
CA TRP A 98 6.82 12.02 -1.42
C TRP A 98 8.14 11.50 -1.99
N GLU A 99 8.42 11.74 -3.27
CA GLU A 99 9.78 11.54 -3.81
C GLU A 99 10.83 12.31 -2.99
N GLY A 100 11.96 11.67 -2.70
CA GLY A 100 13.02 12.22 -1.87
C GLY A 100 12.79 12.11 -0.35
N VAL A 101 11.59 11.72 0.08
CA VAL A 101 11.29 11.33 1.48
C VAL A 101 11.10 9.83 1.59
N LEU A 102 10.40 9.22 0.62
CA LEU A 102 10.18 7.78 0.52
C LEU A 102 10.92 7.22 -0.71
N SER A 103 11.45 6.02 -0.55
CA SER A 103 12.00 5.21 -1.64
C SER A 103 10.90 4.61 -2.52
N ASP A 104 11.25 4.17 -3.73
CA ASP A 104 10.28 3.53 -4.62
C ASP A 104 9.72 2.23 -4.05
N ASP A 105 10.50 1.49 -3.25
CA ASP A 105 10.04 0.27 -2.61
C ASP A 105 9.06 0.57 -1.47
N GLU A 106 9.32 1.57 -0.63
CA GLU A 106 8.37 2.04 0.38
C GLU A 106 7.04 2.54 -0.24
N ILE A 107 7.10 3.17 -1.41
CA ILE A 107 5.89 3.58 -2.13
C ILE A 107 5.13 2.35 -2.65
N LYS A 108 5.81 1.30 -3.13
CA LYS A 108 5.16 0.05 -3.53
C LYS A 108 4.53 -0.66 -2.32
N GLU A 109 5.21 -0.69 -1.18
CA GLU A 109 4.66 -1.21 0.08
C GLU A 109 3.37 -0.46 0.47
N LEU A 110 3.36 0.87 0.37
CA LEU A 110 2.16 1.67 0.59
C LEU A 110 1.03 1.35 -0.40
N VAL A 111 1.33 1.14 -1.69
CA VAL A 111 0.34 0.73 -2.69
C VAL A 111 -0.25 -0.63 -2.33
N ALA A 112 0.58 -1.61 -1.96
CA ALA A 112 0.12 -2.91 -1.50
C ALA A 112 -0.74 -2.79 -0.24
N TYR A 113 -0.36 -1.95 0.71
CA TYR A 113 -1.17 -1.66 1.89
C TYR A 113 -2.53 -1.04 1.54
N LEU A 114 -2.59 -0.12 0.57
CA LEU A 114 -3.86 0.45 0.11
C LEU A 114 -4.80 -0.61 -0.47
N ARG A 115 -4.27 -1.68 -1.09
CA ARG A 115 -5.05 -2.83 -1.55
C ARG A 115 -5.64 -3.65 -0.40
N VAL A 116 -4.89 -3.82 0.69
CA VAL A 116 -5.39 -4.43 1.93
C VAL A 116 -6.52 -3.60 2.53
N VAL A 117 -6.33 -2.28 2.65
CA VAL A 117 -7.32 -1.34 3.20
C VAL A 117 -8.63 -1.38 2.39
N SER A 118 -8.53 -1.33 1.06
CA SER A 118 -9.70 -1.31 0.17
C SER A 118 -10.31 -2.69 -0.09
N LYS A 119 -9.67 -3.78 0.37
CA LYS A 119 -10.06 -5.17 0.09
C LYS A 119 -10.10 -5.47 -1.42
N THR A 120 -9.10 -5.02 -2.14
CA THR A 120 -8.94 -5.24 -3.60
C THR A 120 -7.64 -5.95 -3.91
N THR A 121 -7.51 -6.51 -5.11
CA THR A 121 -6.24 -7.09 -5.57
C THR A 121 -5.37 -6.04 -6.25
N ALA A 122 -4.06 -6.33 -6.34
CA ALA A 122 -3.15 -5.60 -7.22
C ALA A 122 -3.71 -5.56 -8.66
N LYS A 123 -3.43 -4.48 -9.38
CA LYS A 123 -4.06 -4.17 -10.66
C LYS A 123 -3.14 -3.43 -11.61
#